data_AF-A0A679JQ74-F1
#
_entry.id   AF-A0A679JQ74-F1
#
_cell.length_a   1.000
_cell.length_b   1.000
_cell.length_c   1.000
_cell.angle_alpha   90.00
_cell.angle_beta   90.00
_cell.angle_gamma   90.00
#
_symmetry.space_group_name_H-M   'P 1'
#
loop_
_entity.id
_entity.type
_entity.pdbx_description
1 polymer ?
#
loop_
_entity_poly.entity_id
_entity_poly.type
_entity_poly.pdbx_seq_one_letter_code
_entity_poly.pdbx_strand_id
1 'polypeptide(L)'
;MRTILLGLVVLAGAKVWFQDRAYRAAMSEAVVEAYRERAIEVCRRNAPKRAAGARDETPTQWAAPSQIEAVIGNPDIAVAIWDTQNPLWNQRYRDPHLILTSSTGGRSARCAYDVHEGGAKLSLR
;
A
#
# COMPACT_ATOMS: atom_id res chain seq x y z
N MET A 1 -10.46 -26.10 37.49
CA MET A 1 -11.38 -25.13 36.85
C MET A 1 -10.63 -23.92 36.25
N ARG A 2 -9.78 -23.21 37.01
CA ARG A 2 -9.06 -22.01 36.51
C ARG A 2 -8.14 -22.27 35.31
N THR A 3 -7.50 -23.43 35.23
CA THR A 3 -6.65 -23.84 34.10
C THR A 3 -7.43 -24.08 32.82
N ILE A 4 -8.62 -24.69 32.92
CA ILE A 4 -9.51 -24.94 31.79
C ILE A 4 -10.06 -23.61 31.24
N LEU A 5 -10.44 -22.70 32.14
CA LEU A 5 -10.87 -21.35 31.77
C LEU A 5 -9.76 -20.56 31.07
N LEU A 6 -8.52 -20.62 31.57
CA LEU A 6 -7.37 -20.00 30.91
C LEU A 6 -7.13 -20.58 29.51
N GLY A 7 -7.20 -21.90 29.36
CA GLY A 7 -7.07 -22.56 28.07
C GLY A 7 -8.13 -22.11 27.06
N LEU A 8 -9.39 -21.98 27.49
CA LEU A 8 -10.49 -21.49 26.66
C LEU A 8 -10.29 -20.03 26.20
N VAL A 9 -9.83 -19.16 27.10
CA VAL A 9 -9.55 -17.76 26.77
C VAL A 9 -8.42 -17.65 25.73
N VAL A 10 -7.34 -18.41 25.90
CA VAL A 10 -6.23 -18.43 24.93
C VAL A 10 -6.71 -18.95 23.57
N LEU A 11 -7.50 -20.02 23.55
CA LEU A 11 -8.02 -20.59 22.30
C LEU A 11 -8.97 -19.63 21.58
N ALA A 12 -9.84 -18.93 22.32
CA ALA A 12 -10.72 -17.91 21.77
C ALA A 12 -9.92 -16.74 21.20
N GLY A 13 -8.91 -16.24 21.93
CA GLY A 13 -8.02 -15.19 21.45
C GLY A 13 -7.26 -15.59 20.19
N ALA A 14 -6.71 -16.80 20.14
CA ALA A 14 -6.02 -17.34 18.99
C ALA A 14 -6.95 -17.46 17.77
N LYS A 15 -8.21 -17.87 17.97
CA LYS A 15 -9.20 -17.98 16.89
C LYS A 15 -9.54 -16.60 16.30
N VAL A 16 -9.85 -15.62 17.16
CA VAL A 16 -10.18 -14.26 16.71
C VAL A 16 -8.99 -13.65 15.97
N TRP A 17 -7.79 -13.82 16.49
CA TRP A 17 -6.57 -13.37 15.84
C TRP A 17 -6.37 -13.99 14.46
N PHE A 18 -6.60 -15.30 14.33
CA PHE A 18 -6.48 -16.00 13.05
C PHE A 18 -7.55 -15.54 12.05
N GLN A 19 -8.79 -15.35 12.50
CA GLN A 19 -9.88 -14.86 11.66
C GLN A 19 -9.62 -13.43 11.17
N ASP A 20 -9.15 -12.52 12.03
CA ASP A 20 -8.82 -11.15 11.64
C ASP A 20 -7.66 -11.12 10.64
N ARG A 21 -6.60 -11.92 10.87
CA ARG A 21 -5.47 -12.08 9.94
C ARG A 21 -5.91 -12.60 8.57
N ALA A 22 -6.71 -13.64 8.53
CA ALA A 22 -7.18 -14.24 7.28
C ALA A 22 -8.11 -13.28 6.51
N TYR A 23 -8.99 -12.58 7.22
CA TYR A 23 -9.90 -11.61 6.61
C TYR A 23 -9.15 -10.42 5.99
N ARG A 24 -8.14 -9.88 6.69
CA ARG A 24 -7.29 -8.80 6.17
C ARG A 24 -6.50 -9.24 4.94
N ALA A 25 -5.96 -10.45 4.94
CA ALA A 25 -5.23 -10.98 3.78
C ALA A 25 -6.13 -11.13 2.55
N ALA A 26 -7.30 -11.76 2.70
CA ALA A 26 -8.25 -11.95 1.61
C ALA A 26 -8.79 -10.62 1.04
N MET A 27 -9.08 -9.64 1.90
CA MET A 27 -9.49 -8.31 1.46
C MET A 27 -8.39 -7.57 0.71
N SER A 28 -7.13 -7.71 1.15
CA SER A 28 -6.00 -7.07 0.47
C SER A 28 -5.83 -7.59 -0.95
N GLU A 29 -5.97 -8.89 -1.17
CA GLU A 29 -5.87 -9.51 -2.50
C GLU A 29 -7.01 -9.06 -3.42
N ALA A 30 -8.25 -9.01 -2.91
CA ALA A 30 -9.41 -8.56 -3.69
C ALA A 30 -9.29 -7.07 -4.10
N VAL A 31 -8.80 -6.21 -3.19
CA VAL A 31 -8.57 -4.79 -3.49
C VAL A 31 -7.43 -4.60 -4.48
N VAL A 32 -6.34 -5.37 -4.36
CA VAL A 32 -5.25 -5.36 -5.36
C VAL A 32 -5.81 -5.72 -6.73
N GLU A 33 -6.52 -6.83 -6.87
CA GLU A 33 -7.03 -7.26 -8.17
C GLU A 33 -7.98 -6.24 -8.81
N ALA A 34 -8.87 -5.63 -8.01
CA ALA A 34 -9.83 -4.65 -8.52
C ALA A 34 -9.18 -3.33 -8.98
N TYR A 35 -8.13 -2.86 -8.29
CA TYR A 35 -7.55 -1.52 -8.50
C TYR A 35 -6.17 -1.53 -9.15
N ARG A 36 -5.58 -2.70 -9.40
CA ARG A 36 -4.25 -2.86 -10.00
C ARG A 36 -4.08 -2.06 -11.29
N GLU A 37 -4.98 -2.26 -12.25
CA GLU A 37 -4.88 -1.61 -13.57
C GLU A 37 -4.99 -0.08 -13.45
N ARG A 38 -5.90 0.38 -12.59
CA ARG A 38 -6.09 1.81 -12.32
C ARG A 38 -4.86 2.43 -11.67
N ALA A 39 -4.26 1.72 -10.71
CA ALA A 39 -3.07 2.17 -10.02
C ALA A 39 -1.86 2.24 -10.97
N ILE A 40 -1.67 1.25 -11.84
CA ILE A 40 -0.63 1.25 -12.87
C ILE A 40 -0.80 2.45 -13.82
N GLU A 41 -2.01 2.71 -14.30
CA GLU A 41 -2.30 3.84 -15.19
C GLU A 41 -1.96 5.18 -14.53
N VAL A 42 -2.38 5.39 -13.28
CA VAL A 42 -2.15 6.65 -12.56
C VAL A 42 -0.66 6.81 -12.21
N CYS A 43 0.02 5.74 -11.79
CA CYS A 43 1.47 5.76 -11.56
C CYS A 43 2.25 6.07 -12.84
N ARG A 44 1.82 5.53 -13.99
CA ARG A 44 2.42 5.84 -15.30
C ARG A 44 2.22 7.30 -15.69
N ARG A 45 1.03 7.86 -15.46
CA ARG A 45 0.74 9.28 -15.76
C ARG A 45 1.52 10.25 -14.89
N ASN A 46 1.68 9.93 -13.61
CA ASN A 46 2.39 10.78 -12.65
C ASN A 46 3.92 10.59 -12.70
N ALA A 47 4.42 9.58 -13.42
CA ALA A 47 5.85 9.35 -13.59
C ALA A 47 6.54 10.63 -14.11
N PRO A 48 7.67 11.05 -13.50
CA PRO A 48 8.35 12.27 -13.92
C PRO A 48 8.77 12.13 -15.39
N LYS A 49 8.17 12.94 -16.26
CA LYS A 49 8.63 13.11 -17.65
C LYS A 49 10.03 13.72 -17.56
N ARG A 50 11.08 12.93 -17.78
CA ARG A 50 12.44 13.48 -17.88
C ARG A 50 12.53 14.38 -19.12
N ALA A 51 13.40 15.38 -19.02
CA ALA A 51 13.67 16.35 -20.09
C ALA A 51 13.99 15.65 -21.43
N ALA A 52 13.51 16.25 -22.52
CA ALA A 52 13.65 15.76 -23.88
C ALA A 52 15.12 15.45 -24.20
N GLY A 53 15.45 14.17 -24.39
CA GLY A 53 16.80 13.71 -24.78
C GLY A 53 17.38 12.54 -23.99
N ALA A 54 16.79 12.15 -22.85
CA ALA A 54 17.17 10.92 -22.15
C ALA A 54 16.46 9.70 -22.77
N ARG A 55 17.19 8.59 -22.99
CA ARG A 55 16.64 7.34 -23.54
C ARG A 55 15.37 6.92 -22.80
N ASP A 56 14.38 6.52 -23.58
CA ASP A 56 12.96 6.31 -23.24
C ASP A 56 12.74 5.01 -22.41
N GLU A 57 13.45 4.84 -21.30
CA GLU A 57 13.31 3.63 -20.45
C GLU A 57 12.29 3.81 -19.31
N THR A 58 11.81 5.03 -19.09
CA THR A 58 10.96 5.39 -17.93
C THR A 58 9.47 5.00 -18.02
N PRO A 59 8.78 4.99 -19.18
CA PRO A 59 7.34 4.68 -19.20
C PRO A 59 7.03 3.21 -18.89
N THR A 60 8.02 2.32 -19.04
CA THR A 60 7.87 0.87 -18.86
C THR A 60 8.01 0.44 -17.39
N GLN A 61 8.62 1.25 -16.52
CA GLN A 61 8.92 0.83 -15.15
C GLN A 61 7.67 0.47 -14.33
N TRP A 62 6.52 1.10 -14.64
CA TRP A 62 5.25 0.87 -13.95
C TRP A 62 4.32 -0.08 -14.69
N ALA A 63 4.63 -0.47 -15.94
CA ALA A 63 3.82 -1.41 -16.71
C ALA A 63 3.85 -2.82 -16.12
N ALA A 64 4.97 -3.20 -15.50
CA ALA A 64 5.14 -4.46 -14.79
C ALA A 64 5.83 -4.19 -13.44
N PRO A 65 5.09 -3.72 -12.41
CA PRO A 65 5.67 -3.53 -11.09
C PRO A 65 6.14 -4.87 -10.53
N SER A 66 7.29 -4.90 -9.87
CA SER A 66 7.84 -6.13 -9.28
C SER A 66 7.06 -6.60 -8.07
N GLN A 67 6.35 -5.69 -7.40
CA GLN A 67 5.47 -5.99 -6.28
C GLN A 67 4.32 -4.98 -6.21
N ILE A 68 3.12 -5.45 -5.87
CA ILE A 68 1.95 -4.63 -5.58
C ILE A 68 1.40 -5.09 -4.23
N GLU A 69 1.23 -4.17 -3.29
CA GLU A 69 0.73 -4.46 -1.95
C GLU A 69 -0.39 -3.49 -1.60
N ALA A 70 -1.53 -4.01 -1.12
CA ALA A 70 -2.57 -3.19 -0.52
C ALA A 70 -2.28 -2.98 0.97
N VAL A 71 -2.10 -1.72 1.36
CA VAL A 71 -1.75 -1.30 2.72
C VAL A 71 -2.77 -0.28 3.20
N ILE A 72 -3.10 -0.30 4.50
CA ILE A 72 -3.90 0.75 5.12
C ILE A 72 -2.95 1.86 5.58
N GLY A 73 -3.12 3.05 5.02
CA GLY A 73 -2.28 4.21 5.25
C GLY A 73 -0.96 4.19 4.49
N ASN A 74 -0.43 5.38 4.19
CA ASN A 74 0.84 5.53 3.47
C ASN A 74 2.01 5.85 4.42
N PRO A 75 2.98 4.93 4.63
CA PRO A 75 4.09 5.16 5.54
C PRO A 75 5.05 6.28 5.13
N ASP A 76 5.04 6.68 3.86
CA ASP A 76 5.93 7.73 3.34
C ASP A 76 5.42 9.15 3.70
N ILE A 77 4.20 9.28 4.24
CA ILE A 77 3.66 10.56 4.73
C ILE A 77 4.18 10.82 6.15
N ALA A 78 4.90 11.93 6.34
CA ALA A 78 5.50 12.28 7.62
C ALA A 78 4.50 12.99 8.55
N VAL A 79 3.51 12.25 9.08
CA VAL A 79 2.54 12.75 10.06
C VAL A 79 2.61 11.91 11.33
N ALA A 80 2.71 12.58 12.48
CA ALA A 80 2.75 11.91 13.77
C ALA A 80 1.37 11.34 14.15
N ILE A 81 1.36 10.22 14.88
CA ILE A 81 0.11 9.53 15.25
C ILE A 81 -0.82 10.40 16.13
N TRP A 82 -0.24 11.30 16.94
CA TRP A 82 -0.99 12.20 17.82
C TRP A 82 -1.52 13.46 17.14
N ASP A 83 -1.07 13.78 15.92
CA ASP A 83 -1.49 14.98 15.18
C ASP A 83 -2.78 14.72 14.39
N THR A 84 -3.86 14.37 15.10
CA THR A 84 -5.14 13.94 14.50
C THR A 84 -5.88 15.04 13.75
N GLN A 85 -5.49 16.30 13.93
CA GLN A 85 -6.06 17.44 13.20
C GLN A 85 -5.35 17.71 11.87
N ASN A 86 -4.26 17.00 11.58
CA ASN A 86 -3.55 17.14 10.32
C ASN A 86 -4.42 16.66 9.15
N PRO A 87 -4.56 17.45 8.06
CA PRO A 87 -5.36 17.05 6.91
C PRO A 87 -4.87 15.75 6.25
N LEU A 88 -3.58 15.42 6.40
CA LEU A 88 -2.97 14.20 5.84
C LEU A 88 -3.01 13.01 6.81
N TRP A 89 -3.61 13.14 7.99
CA TRP A 89 -3.63 12.07 9.00
C TRP A 89 -4.39 10.83 8.50
N ASN A 90 -5.53 11.04 7.83
CA ASN A 90 -6.30 9.95 7.24
C ASN A 90 -5.49 9.23 6.16
N GLN A 91 -4.84 9.96 5.25
CA GLN A 91 -3.96 9.37 4.23
C GLN A 91 -2.81 8.56 4.85
N ARG A 92 -2.29 8.99 6.00
CA ARG A 92 -1.19 8.32 6.69
C ARG A 92 -1.59 7.02 7.39
N TYR A 93 -2.78 6.96 8.00
CA TYR A 93 -3.14 5.87 8.92
C TYR A 93 -4.44 5.13 8.59
N ARG A 94 -5.32 5.69 7.75
CA ARG A 94 -6.69 5.19 7.57
C ARG A 94 -7.04 4.84 6.13
N ASP A 95 -6.57 5.63 5.17
CA ASP A 95 -7.02 5.49 3.79
C ASP A 95 -6.31 4.30 3.10
N PRO A 96 -7.05 3.47 2.34
CA PRO A 96 -6.47 2.33 1.64
C PRO A 96 -5.57 2.79 0.50
N HIS A 97 -4.34 2.28 0.50
CA HIS A 97 -3.32 2.60 -0.48
C HIS A 97 -2.81 1.34 -1.17
N LEU A 98 -2.47 1.47 -2.44
CA LEU A 98 -1.74 0.47 -3.20
C LEU A 98 -0.31 0.93 -3.39
N ILE A 99 0.64 0.17 -2.86
CA ILE A 99 2.07 0.44 -2.98
C ILE A 99 2.60 -0.43 -4.11
N LEU A 100 2.94 0.22 -5.23
CA LEU A 100 3.65 -0.41 -6.33
C LEU A 100 5.13 -0.17 -6.13
N THR A 101 5.92 -1.24 -6.17
CA THR A 101 7.38 -1.17 -6.17
C THR A 101 7.89 -1.60 -7.54
N SER A 102 8.78 -0.81 -8.12
CA SER A 102 9.48 -1.12 -9.35
C SER A 102 10.98 -1.05 -9.12
N SER A 103 11.70 -2.05 -9.62
CA SER A 103 13.15 -2.15 -9.56
C SER A 103 13.68 -2.13 -10.99
N THR A 104 14.38 -1.08 -11.38
CA THR A 104 15.00 -0.97 -12.71
C THR A 104 16.43 -0.46 -12.56
N GLY A 105 17.39 -1.19 -13.13
CA GLY A 105 18.80 -0.77 -13.14
C GLY A 105 19.42 -0.56 -11.74
N GLY A 106 19.00 -1.33 -10.73
CA GLY A 106 19.50 -1.23 -9.36
C GLY A 106 18.93 -0.08 -8.52
N ARG A 107 17.98 0.70 -9.06
CA ARG A 107 17.23 1.73 -8.32
C ARG A 107 15.80 1.27 -8.09
N SER A 108 15.31 1.44 -6.86
CA SER A 108 13.93 1.10 -6.50
C SER A 108 13.06 2.36 -6.50
N ALA A 109 12.03 2.38 -7.33
CA ALA A 109 10.99 3.40 -7.30
C ALA A 109 9.75 2.84 -6.61
N ARG A 110 9.09 3.68 -5.79
CA ARG A 110 7.83 3.36 -5.14
C ARG A 110 6.74 4.34 -5.61
N CYS A 111 5.57 3.80 -5.92
CA CYS A 111 4.38 4.58 -6.22
C CYS A 111 3.27 4.19 -5.23
N ALA A 112 2.83 5.14 -4.42
CA ALA A 112 1.71 4.97 -3.52
C ALA A 112 0.45 5.56 -4.18
N TYR A 113 -0.45 4.69 -4.64
CA TYR A 113 -1.76 5.05 -5.17
C TYR A 113 -2.79 5.09 -4.06
N ASP A 114 -3.50 6.20 -3.91
CA ASP A 114 -4.61 6.36 -2.97
C ASP A 114 -5.90 5.92 -3.65
N VAL A 115 -6.57 4.92 -3.09
CA VAL A 115 -7.82 4.38 -3.66
C VAL A 115 -9.01 5.32 -3.42
N HIS A 116 -8.96 6.13 -2.36
CA HIS A 116 -10.02 7.08 -2.01
C HIS A 116 -9.97 8.35 -2.85
N GLU A 117 -8.80 8.99 -2.95
CA GLU A 117 -8.62 10.22 -3.73
C GLU A 117 -8.36 9.94 -5.23
N GLY A 118 -7.93 8.72 -5.57
CA GLY A 118 -7.58 8.34 -6.95
C GLY A 118 -6.28 8.96 -7.47
N GLY A 119 -5.48 9.57 -6.59
CA GLY A 119 -4.17 10.14 -6.90
C GLY A 119 -3.03 9.15 -6.62
N ALA A 120 -1.81 9.48 -7.09
CA ALA A 120 -0.62 8.72 -6.72
C ALA A 120 0.55 9.63 -6.36
N LYS A 121 1.33 9.23 -5.34
CA LYS A 121 2.59 9.87 -4.94
C LYS A 121 3.76 8.96 -5.26
N LEU A 122 4.79 9.52 -5.89
CA LEU A 122 6.01 8.81 -6.25
C LEU A 122 7.12 9.13 -5.24
N SER A 123 7.75 8.09 -4.71
CA SER A 123 8.96 8.19 -3.88
C SER A 123 10.09 7.41 -4.55
N LEU A 124 11.28 8.01 -4.59
CA LEU A 124 12.51 7.34 -5.01
C LEU A 124 13.19 6.80 -3.76
N ARG A 125 13.61 5.52 -3.79
CA ARG A 125 14.46 4.91 -2.78
C ARG A 125 15.85 4.66 -3.32
#